data_AF-A0A2N2Y174-F1
#
_entry.id   AF-A0A2N2Y174-F1
#
_cell.length_a   1.000
_cell.length_b   1.000
_cell.length_c   1.000
_cell.angle_alpha   90.00
_cell.angle_beta   90.00
_cell.angle_gamma   90.00
#
_symmetry.space_group_name_H-M   'P 1'
#
loop_
_entity.id
_entity.type
_entity.pdbx_description
1 polymer ?
#
loop_
_entity_poly.entity_id
_entity_poly.type
_entity_poly.pdbx_seq_one_letter_code
_entity_poly.pdbx_strand_id
1 'polypeptide(L)' 'MIEKRLGNVSIVLNGENLLDFRQTRFESIMIPPTNNPTFKTLWAPIDGRVINLSVVFKM' A
#
# COMPACT_ATOMS: atom_id res chain seq x y z
N MET A 1 2.56 6.32 9.82
CA MET A 1 3.47 5.46 10.58
C MET A 1 3.56 5.94 12.03
N ILE A 2 3.49 5.03 12.99
CA ILE A 2 3.66 5.31 14.42
C ILE A 2 4.63 4.26 14.99
N GLU A 3 5.58 4.67 15.83
CA GLU A 3 6.50 3.78 16.57
C GLU A 3 6.30 3.96 18.08
N LYS A 4 6.25 2.85 18.82
CA LYS A 4 6.35 2.83 20.29
C LYS A 4 7.56 2.01 20.71
N ARG A 5 8.46 2.63 21.48
CA ARG A 5 9.66 1.98 22.03
C ARG A 5 9.42 1.49 23.46
N LEU A 6 9.86 0.27 23.74
CA LEU A 6 9.75 -0.46 25.00
C LEU A 6 11.10 -1.14 25.30
N GLY A 7 12.06 -0.37 25.81
CA GLY A 7 13.43 -0.83 26.02
C GLY A 7 14.09 -1.23 24.69
N ASN A 8 14.58 -2.46 24.61
CA ASN A 8 15.23 -3.03 23.42
C ASN A 8 14.24 -3.44 22.33
N VAL A 9 12.94 -3.25 22.54
CA VAL A 9 11.88 -3.58 21.58
C VAL A 9 11.23 -2.31 21.06
N SER A 10 11.02 -2.20 19.75
CA SER A 10 10.15 -1.21 19.13
C SER A 10 8.97 -1.90 18.44
N ILE A 11 7.76 -1.38 18.63
CA ILE A 11 6.56 -1.78 17.90
C ILE A 11 6.23 -0.65 16.91
N VAL A 12 6.09 -0.99 15.64
CA VAL A 12 5.86 -0.05 14.54
C VAL A 12 4.56 -0.41 13.84
N LEU A 13 3.64 0.54 13.75
CA LEU A 13 2.40 0.42 13.01
C LEU A 13 2.47 1.33 11.78
N ASN A 14 2.33 0.78 10.58
CA ASN A 14 2.14 1.56 9.37
C ASN A 14 0.71 1.40 8.85
N GLY A 15 0.17 2.51 8.35
CA GLY A 15 -1.12 2.57 7.68
C GLY A 15 -0.95 3.34 6.39
N GLU A 16 -1.25 2.70 5.28
CA GLU A 16 -1.17 3.25 3.93
C GLU A 16 -2.56 3.27 3.30
N ASN A 17 -2.80 4.28 2.46
CA ASN A 17 -4.07 4.47 1.77
C ASN A 17 -5.31 4.37 2.70
N LEU A 18 -5.29 5.09 3.84
CA LEU A 18 -6.34 4.98 4.86
C LEU A 18 -7.74 5.32 4.33
N LEU A 19 -7.83 6.23 3.36
CA LEU A 19 -9.08 6.63 2.71
C LEU A 19 -9.51 5.69 1.57
N ASP A 20 -8.71 4.66 1.28
CA ASP A 20 -8.98 3.66 0.26
C ASP A 20 -9.18 4.25 -1.15
N PHE A 21 -8.36 5.25 -1.47
CA PHE A 21 -8.31 5.88 -2.78
C PHE A 21 -7.55 4.99 -3.76
N ARG A 22 -8.17 4.62 -4.88
CA ARG A 22 -7.56 3.72 -5.87
C ARG A 22 -7.84 4.18 -7.28
N GLN A 23 -6.83 4.18 -8.14
CA GLN A 23 -6.99 4.52 -9.57
C GLN A 23 -8.04 3.62 -10.24
N THR A 24 -8.04 2.34 -9.88
CA THR A 24 -8.96 1.30 -10.39
C THR A 24 -10.43 1.57 -10.09
N ARG A 25 -10.75 2.48 -9.16
CA ARG A 25 -12.13 2.93 -8.90
C ARG A 25 -12.63 3.95 -9.91
N PHE A 26 -11.74 4.61 -10.63
CA PHE A 26 -12.08 5.66 -11.60
C PHE A 26 -11.86 5.20 -13.04
N GLU A 27 -10.93 4.27 -13.28
CA GLU A 27 -10.63 3.77 -14.62
C GLU A 27 -10.02 2.36 -14.62
N SER A 28 -10.17 1.65 -15.75
CA SER A 28 -9.42 0.42 -16.00
C SER A 28 -7.96 0.74 -16.29
N ILE A 29 -7.05 0.00 -15.66
CA ILE A 29 -5.60 0.07 -15.91
C ILE A 29 -5.24 -0.68 -17.20
N MET A 30 -5.96 -1.77 -17.50
CA MET A 30 -5.73 -2.57 -18.70
C MET A 30 -6.56 -2.05 -19.87
N ILE A 31 -5.89 -1.86 -21.00
CA ILE A 31 -6.48 -1.51 -22.28
C ILE A 31 -6.45 -2.78 -23.17
N PRO A 32 -7.58 -3.17 -23.77
CA PRO A 32 -7.66 -4.29 -24.71
C PRO A 32 -6.67 -4.21 -25.88
N PRO A 33 -6.38 -5.33 -26.58
CA PRO A 33 -6.98 -6.66 -26.41
C PRO A 33 -6.35 -7.45 -25.25
N THR A 34 -7.11 -8.37 -24.62
CA THR A 34 -6.66 -9.16 -23.47
C THR A 34 -5.49 -10.10 -23.77
N ASN A 35 -5.28 -10.48 -25.04
CA ASN A 35 -4.18 -11.34 -25.48
C ASN A 35 -2.86 -10.57 -25.67
N ASN A 36 -2.92 -9.23 -25.76
CA ASN A 36 -1.75 -8.36 -25.81
C ASN A 36 -2.13 -6.97 -25.25
N PRO A 37 -2.36 -6.86 -23.93
CA PRO A 37 -2.87 -5.64 -23.34
C PRO A 37 -1.79 -4.56 -23.28
N THR A 38 -2.22 -3.31 -23.38
CA THR A 38 -1.40 -2.16 -22.98
C THR A 38 -1.91 -1.60 -21.66
N PHE A 39 -1.04 -0.93 -20.90
CA PHE A 39 -1.37 -0.45 -19.56
C PHE A 39 -1.32 1.06 -19.48
N LYS A 40 -2.30 1.66 -18.81
CA LYS A 40 -2.27 3.09 -18.47
C LYS A 40 -1.17 3.36 -17.46
N THR A 41 -0.63 4.58 -17.50
CA THR A 41 0.29 5.06 -16.47
C THR A 41 -0.36 5.06 -15.10
N LEU A 42 0.38 4.60 -14.11
CA LEU A 42 -0.04 4.63 -12.72
C LEU A 42 0.22 6.01 -12.13
N TRP A 43 -0.85 6.70 -11.76
CA TRP A 43 -0.79 8.01 -11.13
C TRP A 43 -1.38 8.02 -9.71
N ALA A 44 -2.06 6.94 -9.33
CA ALA A 44 -2.63 6.74 -8.01
C ALA A 44 -2.43 5.30 -7.53
N PRO A 45 -2.63 5.02 -6.21
CA PRO A 45 -2.52 3.67 -5.69
C PRO A 45 -3.45 2.70 -6.43
N ILE A 46 -2.95 1.50 -6.64
CA ILE A 46 -3.73 0.39 -7.23
C ILE A 46 -4.29 -0.48 -6.11
N ASP A 47 -3.48 -0.67 -5.08
CA ASP A 47 -3.83 -1.38 -3.86
C ASP A 47 -4.70 -0.52 -2.94
N GLY A 48 -5.52 -1.22 -2.16
CA GLY A 48 -6.39 -0.58 -1.18
C GLY A 48 -5.67 -0.16 0.09
N ARG A 49 -6.46 0.04 1.14
CA ARG A 49 -5.94 0.25 2.50
C ARG A 49 -5.03 -0.90 2.92
N VAL A 50 -3.83 -0.57 3.38
CA VAL A 50 -2.88 -1.53 3.97
C VAL A 50 -2.55 -1.10 5.39
N ILE A 51 -2.57 -2.05 6.32
CA ILE A 51 -2.11 -1.84 7.69
C ILE A 51 -1.09 -2.94 7.98
N ASN A 52 0.11 -2.56 8.40
CA ASN A 52 1.15 -3.50 8.80
C ASN A 52 1.69 -3.16 10.18
N LEU A 53 2.10 -4.22 10.89
CA LEU A 53 2.66 -4.16 12.23
C LEU A 53 4.01 -4.88 12.22
N SER A 54 5.04 -4.20 12.71
CA SER A 54 6.39 -4.72 12.82
C SER A 54 6.88 -4.64 14.26
N VAL A 55 7.64 -5.65 14.68
CA VAL A 55 8.38 -5.64 15.95
C VAL A 55 9.85 -5.65 15.63
N VAL A 56 10.59 -4.69 16.17
CA VAL A 56 12.04 -4.55 15.98
C VAL A 56 12.71 -4.81 17.33
N PHE A 57 13.62 -5.77 17.37
CA PHE A 57 14.48 -6.01 18.52
C PHE A 57 15.85 -5.40 18.26
N LYS A 58 16.32 -4.51 19.13
CA LYS A 58 17.67 -3.95 19.10
C LYS A 58 18.51 -4.69 20.13
N MET A 59 19.48 -5.48 19.65
CA MET A 59 20.56 -6.04 20.47
C MET A 59 21.55 -4.94 20.85
#